data_AF-A0A9D7W6A5-F1
#
_entry.id   AF-A0A9D7W6A5-F1
#
_cell.length_a   1.000
_cell.length_b   1.000
_cell.length_c   1.000
_cell.angle_alpha   90.00
_cell.angle_beta   90.00
_cell.angle_gamma   90.00
#
_symmetry.space_group_name_H-M   'P 1'
#
loop_
_entity.id
_entity.type
_entity.pdbx_description
1 polymer ?
#
loop_
_entity_poly.entity_id
_entity_poly.type
_entity_poly.pdbx_seq_one_letter_code
_entity_poly.pdbx_strand_id
1 'polypeptide(L)'
;MSSKTYIIGLVLLLFVFSCKEGELLPNSAPETKLSIDSINLSGENRLNSTVRLSWYGTDIDGYIEYYEIRIGDNDWVRTQTQDSIFLFDIEPDQDSTDIEFYVRAIDNEGFEDLSPAYLKIPLINSIPEVTFDEASLPLDTTNLVITFRYVASDPDGNETLKKGFIRANEGEWTEIDLNQKLISLLPAKPTEVGIGDAKVYYGINEEPALTIDGFNNGGDNFIQLKVEDIANTSSQIDSTASIFVRSQTSDLLVIGGHNAQIDKKYQDLVNNNYTSADFINYASNGGLNQPKFWNPNFRLLSEQYDKVFFHTDEGNFSNPLTGEDGKLLDFAAPIIQELIDNNQKVLISTAFATGTSIDIIGGVLSIDSFTGSRGQAFFVNDSFAKSRIIGFPDLQPTNFLLAVDPFYHSQESEILYEAQLTPNGGWYGPKTIAIQRKSSEGNVNLVLFTVEIHKLDKLASNQNQLISKLFNETFNW
;
A
#
# COMPACT_ATOMS: atom_id res chain seq x y z
N MET A 1 36.93 -73.99 65.93
CA MET A 1 36.86 -75.42 66.27
C MET A 1 35.39 -75.84 66.33
N SER A 2 35.12 -77.01 65.75
CA SER A 2 33.89 -77.81 65.69
C SER A 2 32.77 -77.52 66.69
N SER A 3 31.51 -77.49 66.23
CA SER A 3 30.55 -78.61 66.39
C SER A 3 29.11 -78.23 66.04
N LYS A 4 28.45 -79.13 65.30
CA LYS A 4 27.03 -79.11 64.87
C LYS A 4 26.06 -79.34 66.04
N THR A 5 24.78 -78.95 65.90
CA THR A 5 23.57 -79.83 65.90
C THR A 5 22.30 -79.00 65.57
N TYR A 6 21.39 -79.60 64.80
CA TYR A 6 20.16 -79.09 64.14
C TYR A 6 18.98 -78.84 65.09
N ILE A 7 17.93 -78.11 64.62
CA ILE A 7 16.50 -78.55 64.59
C ILE A 7 15.49 -77.41 64.21
N ILE A 8 14.61 -77.72 63.24
CA ILE A 8 13.23 -77.22 62.95
C ILE A 8 13.07 -75.74 62.51
N GLY A 9 12.42 -75.35 61.40
CA GLY A 9 11.35 -75.99 60.62
C GLY A 9 10.02 -75.24 60.84
N LEU A 10 9.75 -74.16 60.07
CA LEU A 10 8.39 -73.64 59.89
C LEU A 10 8.27 -72.94 58.52
N VAL A 11 7.75 -73.69 57.56
CA VAL A 11 7.15 -73.19 56.32
C VAL A 11 5.66 -73.09 56.59
N LEU A 12 5.05 -71.91 56.39
CA LEU A 12 3.60 -71.80 56.28
C LEU A 12 3.21 -70.72 55.26
N LEU A 13 2.83 -71.23 54.09
CA LEU A 13 1.83 -70.75 53.12
C LEU A 13 1.47 -69.25 53.09
N LEU A 14 1.93 -68.57 52.04
CA LEU A 14 1.21 -67.44 51.42
C LEU A 14 0.42 -67.98 50.23
N PHE A 15 -0.90 -67.99 50.36
CA PHE A 15 -1.82 -68.24 49.24
C PHE A 15 -1.74 -67.07 48.27
N VAL A 16 -1.15 -67.31 47.09
CA VAL A 16 -1.30 -66.42 45.94
C VAL A 16 -2.66 -66.75 45.32
N PHE A 17 -3.68 -65.95 45.62
CA PHE A 17 -4.87 -65.88 44.78
C PHE A 17 -4.45 -65.22 43.46
N SER A 18 -4.09 -66.05 42.49
CA SER A 18 -3.99 -65.60 41.10
C SER A 18 -5.37 -65.18 40.66
N CYS A 19 -5.54 -63.91 40.33
CA CYS A 19 -6.64 -63.44 39.51
C CYS A 19 -6.60 -64.28 38.21
N LYS A 20 -7.72 -64.91 37.83
CA LYS A 20 -7.82 -65.49 36.49
C LYS A 20 -7.82 -64.31 35.52
N GLU A 21 -6.82 -64.24 34.65
CA GLU A 21 -6.95 -63.47 33.42
C GLU A 21 -8.22 -63.95 32.70
N GLY A 22 -9.12 -63.02 32.41
CA GLY A 22 -10.27 -63.30 31.57
C GLY A 22 -9.79 -63.78 30.21
N GLU A 23 -10.49 -64.75 29.63
CA GLU A 23 -10.22 -65.17 28.26
C GLU A 23 -10.44 -63.96 27.34
N LEU A 24 -9.48 -63.68 26.46
CA LEU A 24 -9.63 -62.66 25.42
C LEU A 24 -10.86 -63.02 24.59
N LEU A 25 -11.82 -62.10 24.52
CA LEU A 25 -12.95 -62.26 23.63
C LEU A 25 -12.42 -62.31 22.18
N PRO A 26 -13.04 -63.10 21.29
CA PRO A 26 -12.69 -63.08 19.88
C PRO A 26 -13.05 -61.71 19.30
N ASN A 27 -12.11 -61.11 18.57
CA ASN A 27 -12.24 -59.76 18.04
C ASN A 27 -13.56 -59.52 17.30
N SER A 28 -14.18 -58.39 17.59
CA SER A 28 -15.44 -57.95 17.01
C SER A 28 -15.21 -56.68 16.21
N ALA A 29 -15.94 -56.49 15.11
CA ALA A 29 -15.82 -55.26 14.33
C ALA A 29 -16.32 -54.05 15.15
N PRO A 30 -15.65 -52.89 15.08
CA PRO A 30 -16.08 -51.68 15.79
C PRO A 30 -17.37 -51.08 15.17
N GLU A 31 -18.03 -50.19 15.91
CA GLU A 31 -19.15 -49.37 15.43
C GLU A 31 -18.78 -47.89 15.42
N THR A 32 -19.20 -47.14 14.40
CA THR A 32 -18.95 -45.70 14.25
C THR A 32 -20.26 -44.92 14.20
N LYS A 33 -20.28 -43.74 14.81
CA LYS A 33 -21.40 -42.79 14.73
C LYS A 33 -20.92 -41.36 14.51
N LEU A 34 -21.73 -40.60 13.78
CA LEU A 34 -21.58 -39.16 13.69
C LEU A 34 -22.32 -38.49 14.86
N SER A 35 -21.85 -37.33 15.29
CA SER A 35 -22.54 -36.55 16.34
C SER A 35 -23.88 -35.97 15.86
N ILE A 36 -24.10 -35.94 14.53
CA ILE A 36 -25.33 -35.48 13.88
C ILE A 36 -25.86 -36.61 13.02
N ASP A 37 -27.12 -37.00 13.25
CA ASP A 37 -27.75 -38.12 12.53
C ASP A 37 -28.23 -37.73 11.12
N SER A 38 -28.68 -36.48 10.93
CA SER A 38 -29.12 -35.97 9.62
C SER A 38 -29.14 -34.44 9.57
N ILE A 39 -28.93 -33.88 8.38
CA ILE A 39 -29.11 -32.45 8.09
C ILE A 39 -30.27 -32.32 7.09
N ASN A 40 -31.44 -31.94 7.59
CA ASN A 40 -32.66 -31.81 6.78
C ASN A 40 -32.89 -30.36 6.34
N LEU A 41 -31.88 -29.76 5.71
CA LEU A 41 -31.94 -28.39 5.21
C LEU A 41 -32.17 -28.38 3.69
N SER A 42 -32.94 -27.41 3.21
CA SER A 42 -33.30 -27.29 1.79
C SER A 42 -33.54 -25.84 1.38
N GLY A 43 -33.45 -25.57 0.07
CA GLY A 43 -33.50 -24.21 -0.49
C GLY A 43 -32.42 -23.32 0.12
N GLU A 44 -32.78 -22.07 0.43
CA GLU A 44 -31.91 -21.07 1.06
C GLU A 44 -31.39 -21.45 2.47
N ASN A 45 -31.98 -22.46 3.11
CA ASN A 45 -31.59 -22.84 4.48
C ASN A 45 -30.44 -23.86 4.53
N ARG A 46 -29.87 -24.24 3.38
CA ARG A 46 -28.73 -25.17 3.27
C ARG A 46 -27.48 -24.58 3.95
N LEU A 47 -26.50 -25.43 4.24
CA LEU A 47 -25.27 -24.98 4.89
C LEU A 47 -24.35 -24.27 3.88
N ASN A 48 -23.49 -23.37 4.36
CA ASN A 48 -22.36 -22.89 3.56
C ASN A 48 -21.31 -24.01 3.41
N SER A 49 -20.36 -23.82 2.50
CA SER A 49 -19.33 -24.81 2.15
C SER A 49 -18.41 -25.24 3.31
N THR A 50 -18.33 -24.43 4.36
CA THR A 50 -17.51 -24.70 5.54
C THR A 50 -18.33 -25.36 6.65
N VAL A 51 -18.11 -26.66 6.89
CA VAL A 51 -18.89 -27.45 7.86
C VAL A 51 -17.99 -28.12 8.89
N ARG A 52 -18.35 -27.97 10.18
CA ARG A 52 -17.70 -28.71 11.28
C ARG A 52 -18.41 -30.03 11.51
N LEU A 53 -17.68 -31.13 11.41
CA LEU A 53 -18.18 -32.48 11.66
C LEU A 53 -17.43 -33.12 12.83
N SER A 54 -18.11 -34.00 13.56
CA SER A 54 -17.51 -34.82 14.62
C SER A 54 -18.13 -36.20 14.65
N TRP A 55 -17.32 -37.18 15.07
CA TRP A 55 -17.63 -38.60 15.09
C TRP A 55 -16.97 -39.29 16.28
N TYR A 56 -17.47 -40.48 16.60
CA TYR A 56 -16.89 -41.35 17.62
C TYR A 56 -17.11 -42.81 17.24
N GLY A 57 -16.19 -43.66 17.68
CA GLY A 57 -16.28 -45.11 17.52
C GLY A 57 -16.29 -45.81 18.87
N THR A 58 -16.93 -46.97 18.91
CA THR A 58 -16.93 -47.86 20.08
C THR A 58 -16.55 -49.26 19.65
N ASP A 59 -15.78 -49.91 20.50
CA ASP A 59 -15.39 -51.30 20.34
C ASP A 59 -15.68 -52.04 21.65
N ILE A 60 -16.20 -53.26 21.55
CA ILE A 60 -16.75 -54.00 22.69
C ILE A 60 -15.68 -54.85 23.40
N ASP A 61 -14.62 -55.21 22.69
CA ASP A 61 -13.52 -56.06 23.16
C ASP A 61 -12.14 -55.41 23.05
N GLY A 62 -12.03 -54.23 22.44
CA GLY A 62 -10.79 -53.47 22.36
C GLY A 62 -10.98 -51.95 22.38
N TYR A 63 -10.18 -51.26 21.57
CA TYR A 63 -10.23 -49.81 21.39
C TYR A 63 -10.02 -49.42 19.93
N ILE A 64 -10.49 -48.22 19.57
CA ILE A 64 -10.30 -47.69 18.22
C ILE A 64 -8.84 -47.22 18.05
N GLU A 65 -8.13 -47.79 17.08
CA GLU A 65 -6.77 -47.37 16.74
C GLU A 65 -6.77 -46.06 15.92
N TYR A 66 -7.68 -45.97 14.94
CA TYR A 66 -7.84 -44.77 14.10
C TYR A 66 -9.20 -44.76 13.38
N TYR A 67 -9.48 -43.66 12.68
CA TYR A 67 -10.64 -43.52 11.82
C TYR A 67 -10.21 -43.36 10.36
N GLU A 68 -11.10 -43.70 9.45
CA GLU A 68 -10.98 -43.38 8.05
C GLU A 68 -12.18 -42.54 7.64
N ILE A 69 -11.94 -41.47 6.89
CA ILE A 69 -12.96 -40.60 6.33
C ILE A 69 -12.99 -40.72 4.81
N ARG A 70 -14.17 -40.59 4.21
CA ARG A 70 -14.35 -40.58 2.75
C ARG A 70 -15.41 -39.56 2.36
N ILE A 71 -15.14 -38.78 1.32
CA ILE A 71 -16.03 -37.76 0.77
C ILE A 71 -16.42 -38.20 -0.65
N GLY A 72 -17.71 -38.43 -0.88
CA GLY A 72 -18.22 -38.98 -2.14
C GLY A 72 -17.55 -40.31 -2.49
N ASP A 73 -17.08 -40.40 -3.74
CA ASP A 73 -16.41 -41.57 -4.30
C ASP A 73 -14.88 -41.55 -4.17
N ASN A 74 -14.32 -40.62 -3.39
CA ASN A 74 -12.87 -40.52 -3.17
C ASN A 74 -12.33 -41.70 -2.34
N ASP A 75 -11.00 -41.81 -2.27
CA ASP A 75 -10.33 -42.80 -1.41
C ASP A 75 -10.51 -42.48 0.08
N TRP A 76 -10.47 -43.53 0.91
CA TRP A 76 -10.48 -43.40 2.36
C TRP A 76 -9.18 -42.77 2.87
N VAL A 77 -9.30 -41.74 3.70
CA VAL A 77 -8.17 -41.02 4.31
C VAL A 77 -8.12 -41.32 5.80
N ARG A 78 -6.97 -41.82 6.27
CA ARG A 78 -6.72 -42.11 7.69
C ARG A 78 -6.63 -40.81 8.51
N THR A 79 -7.32 -40.78 9.64
CA THR A 79 -7.20 -39.74 10.67
C THR A 79 -7.23 -40.34 12.08
N GLN A 80 -6.59 -39.67 13.03
CA GLN A 80 -6.67 -40.01 14.46
C GLN A 80 -7.57 -39.03 15.23
N THR A 81 -8.10 -38.00 14.56
CA THR A 81 -8.99 -37.03 15.18
C THR A 81 -10.44 -37.53 15.19
N GLN A 82 -11.25 -36.91 16.05
CA GLN A 82 -12.69 -37.20 16.20
C GLN A 82 -13.56 -36.03 15.71
N ASP A 83 -12.95 -34.93 15.30
CA ASP A 83 -13.61 -33.80 14.68
C ASP A 83 -12.67 -33.10 13.70
N SER A 84 -13.28 -32.37 12.75
CA SER A 84 -12.57 -31.47 11.84
C SER A 84 -13.53 -30.42 11.27
N ILE A 85 -12.96 -29.35 10.73
CA ILE A 85 -13.67 -28.40 9.85
C ILE A 85 -13.31 -28.80 8.42
N PHE A 86 -14.32 -28.96 7.58
CA PHE A 86 -14.17 -29.26 6.16
C PHE A 86 -14.61 -28.05 5.35
N LEU A 87 -13.80 -27.70 4.36
CA LEU A 87 -14.22 -26.89 3.25
C LEU A 87 -14.58 -27.84 2.10
N PHE A 88 -15.84 -27.81 1.68
CA PHE A 88 -16.35 -28.64 0.61
C PHE A 88 -16.51 -27.83 -0.67
N ASP A 89 -16.01 -28.37 -1.77
CA ASP A 89 -16.15 -27.73 -3.07
C ASP A 89 -17.59 -27.83 -3.58
N ILE A 90 -18.12 -26.71 -4.06
CA ILE A 90 -19.32 -26.68 -4.89
C ILE A 90 -18.86 -26.67 -6.34
N GLU A 91 -19.38 -27.60 -7.14
CA GLU A 91 -19.01 -27.68 -8.55
C GLU A 91 -19.21 -26.33 -9.25
N PRO A 92 -18.28 -25.90 -10.11
CA PRO A 92 -18.43 -24.66 -10.86
C PRO A 92 -19.78 -24.61 -11.57
N ASP A 93 -20.41 -23.43 -11.60
CA ASP A 93 -21.75 -23.20 -12.15
C ASP A 93 -22.91 -23.86 -11.37
N GLN A 94 -22.66 -24.46 -10.20
CA GLN A 94 -23.71 -24.91 -9.29
C GLN A 94 -23.84 -24.00 -8.08
N ASP A 95 -25.07 -23.60 -7.78
CA ASP A 95 -25.39 -22.79 -6.60
C ASP A 95 -25.60 -23.67 -5.34
N SER A 96 -25.76 -24.98 -5.52
CA SER A 96 -25.91 -25.93 -4.41
C SER A 96 -25.45 -27.32 -4.79
N THR A 97 -24.91 -28.05 -3.80
CA THR A 97 -24.51 -29.46 -3.96
C THR A 97 -24.80 -30.25 -2.69
N ASP A 98 -25.03 -31.55 -2.84
CA ASP A 98 -25.18 -32.46 -1.71
C ASP A 98 -23.89 -33.28 -1.56
N ILE A 99 -23.16 -33.12 -0.46
CA ILE A 99 -21.95 -33.88 -0.18
C ILE A 99 -22.29 -35.14 0.60
N GLU A 100 -21.76 -36.27 0.15
CA GLU A 100 -21.84 -37.56 0.83
C GLU A 100 -20.61 -37.76 1.71
N PHE A 101 -20.76 -37.68 3.03
CA PHE A 101 -19.67 -37.87 3.99
C PHE A 101 -19.79 -39.24 4.66
N TYR A 102 -18.68 -39.98 4.68
CA TYR A 102 -18.57 -41.27 5.35
C TYR A 102 -17.42 -41.26 6.36
N VAL A 103 -17.62 -41.92 7.50
CA VAL A 103 -16.56 -42.19 8.48
C VAL A 103 -16.70 -43.60 9.04
N ARG A 104 -15.57 -44.29 9.20
CA ARG A 104 -15.50 -45.62 9.83
C ARG A 104 -14.33 -45.70 10.80
N ALA A 105 -14.52 -46.45 11.87
CA ALA A 105 -13.49 -46.76 12.85
C ALA A 105 -12.74 -48.02 12.47
N ILE A 106 -11.44 -48.05 12.78
CA ILE A 106 -10.57 -49.22 12.68
C ILE A 106 -10.05 -49.54 14.08
N ASP A 107 -10.25 -50.77 14.55
CA ASP A 107 -9.85 -51.20 15.89
C ASP A 107 -8.33 -51.50 15.99
N ASN A 108 -7.88 -51.87 17.18
CA ASN A 108 -6.49 -52.21 17.47
C ASN A 108 -6.01 -53.56 16.91
N GLU A 109 -6.88 -54.35 16.30
CA GLU A 109 -6.54 -55.61 15.63
C GLU A 109 -6.72 -55.52 14.10
N GLY A 110 -7.12 -54.35 13.59
CA GLY A 110 -7.25 -54.02 12.18
C GLY A 110 -8.61 -54.38 11.56
N PHE A 111 -9.66 -54.64 12.34
CA PHE A 111 -11.01 -54.75 11.79
C PHE A 111 -11.64 -53.38 11.57
N GLU A 112 -12.35 -53.30 10.46
CA GLU A 112 -13.10 -52.12 10.04
C GLU A 112 -14.58 -52.22 10.45
N ASP A 113 -15.18 -51.08 10.75
CA ASP A 113 -16.63 -50.98 10.86
C ASP A 113 -17.29 -51.34 9.52
N LEU A 114 -18.15 -52.38 9.56
CA LEU A 114 -18.86 -52.92 8.40
C LEU A 114 -20.06 -52.06 7.98
N SER A 115 -20.45 -51.09 8.81
CA SER A 115 -21.53 -50.12 8.58
C SER A 115 -21.04 -48.69 8.81
N PRO A 116 -20.18 -48.14 7.92
CA PRO A 116 -19.68 -46.78 8.06
C PRO A 116 -20.80 -45.77 8.31
N ALA A 117 -20.57 -44.85 9.24
CA ALA A 117 -21.50 -43.75 9.48
C ALA A 117 -21.56 -42.85 8.26
N TYR A 118 -22.77 -42.45 7.88
CA TYR A 118 -23.06 -41.67 6.69
C TYR A 118 -23.82 -40.40 7.03
N LEU A 119 -23.46 -39.29 6.39
CA LEU A 119 -24.19 -38.04 6.47
C LEU A 119 -24.25 -37.37 5.10
N LYS A 120 -25.46 -37.00 4.70
CA LYS A 120 -25.72 -36.14 3.56
C LYS A 120 -25.67 -34.69 4.01
N ILE A 121 -24.79 -33.89 3.43
CA ILE A 121 -24.54 -32.49 3.79
C ILE A 121 -25.03 -31.61 2.64
N PRO A 122 -26.22 -30.99 2.75
CA PRO A 122 -26.73 -30.11 1.72
C PRO A 122 -26.07 -28.73 1.84
N LEU A 123 -25.27 -28.37 0.83
CA LEU A 123 -24.55 -27.10 0.73
C LEU A 123 -25.23 -26.13 -0.27
N ILE A 124 -25.11 -24.83 -0.02
CA ILE A 124 -25.44 -23.73 -0.92
C ILE A 124 -24.27 -22.74 -0.93
N ASN A 125 -23.99 -22.18 -2.10
CA ASN A 125 -22.95 -21.19 -2.29
C ASN A 125 -23.37 -19.86 -1.64
N SER A 126 -22.42 -19.20 -0.99
CA SER A 126 -22.59 -17.91 -0.34
C SER A 126 -22.22 -16.80 -1.32
N ILE A 127 -22.92 -15.67 -1.26
CA ILE A 127 -22.59 -14.53 -2.11
C ILE A 127 -21.27 -13.89 -1.60
N PRO A 128 -20.26 -13.68 -2.46
CA PRO A 128 -19.02 -13.05 -2.04
C PRO A 128 -19.21 -11.55 -1.81
N GLU A 129 -18.24 -10.92 -1.16
CA GLU A 129 -18.26 -9.50 -0.82
C GLU A 129 -16.99 -8.79 -1.31
N VAL A 130 -17.15 -7.54 -1.74
CA VAL A 130 -16.03 -6.63 -2.05
C VAL A 130 -16.33 -5.26 -1.47
N THR A 131 -15.32 -4.62 -0.90
CA THR A 131 -15.44 -3.28 -0.33
C THR A 131 -14.19 -2.44 -0.59
N PHE A 132 -14.36 -1.15 -0.89
CA PHE A 132 -13.27 -0.19 -0.88
C PHE A 132 -12.77 0.04 0.55
N ASP A 133 -11.46 0.18 0.71
CA ASP A 133 -10.91 0.79 1.92
C ASP A 133 -11.15 2.30 1.83
N GLU A 134 -12.24 2.78 2.43
CA GLU A 134 -12.63 4.19 2.46
C GLU A 134 -11.50 5.12 2.93
N ALA A 135 -10.66 4.65 3.87
CA ALA A 135 -9.53 5.44 4.34
C ALA A 135 -8.45 5.61 3.27
N SER A 136 -8.42 4.77 2.23
CA SER A 136 -7.45 4.83 1.14
C SER A 136 -7.88 5.70 -0.05
N LEU A 137 -9.18 5.91 -0.25
CA LEU A 137 -9.74 6.66 -1.39
C LEU A 137 -9.32 8.14 -1.35
N PRO A 138 -9.20 8.85 -2.48
CA PRO A 138 -9.17 10.32 -2.43
C PRO A 138 -10.46 10.87 -1.78
N LEU A 139 -10.46 12.15 -1.43
CA LEU A 139 -11.65 12.79 -0.87
C LEU A 139 -12.72 12.99 -1.97
N ASP A 140 -13.02 14.22 -2.35
CA ASP A 140 -13.96 14.57 -3.41
C ASP A 140 -13.25 14.92 -4.73
N THR A 141 -11.99 15.35 -4.66
CA THR A 141 -11.21 15.77 -5.82
C THR A 141 -9.81 15.18 -5.78
N THR A 142 -9.31 14.74 -6.93
CA THR A 142 -7.92 14.36 -7.14
C THR A 142 -7.33 15.01 -8.40
N ASN A 143 -6.00 14.97 -8.52
CA ASN A 143 -5.28 15.40 -9.72
C ASN A 143 -4.89 14.15 -10.50
N LEU A 144 -5.41 13.97 -11.72
CA LEU A 144 -5.16 12.88 -12.68
C LEU A 144 -5.32 11.43 -12.19
N VAL A 145 -4.84 11.10 -10.99
CA VAL A 145 -4.68 9.74 -10.47
C VAL A 145 -5.65 9.50 -9.31
N ILE A 146 -6.52 8.50 -9.47
CA ILE A 146 -7.27 7.90 -8.36
C ILE A 146 -6.45 6.71 -7.87
N THR A 147 -6.21 6.58 -6.57
CA THR A 147 -5.51 5.42 -5.99
C THR A 147 -6.24 4.94 -4.76
N PHE A 148 -6.45 3.64 -4.65
CA PHE A 148 -7.22 3.04 -3.56
C PHE A 148 -6.79 1.60 -3.28
N ARG A 149 -7.17 1.14 -2.09
CA ARG A 149 -7.18 -0.27 -1.71
C ARG A 149 -8.61 -0.78 -1.65
N TYR A 150 -8.74 -2.09 -1.78
CA TYR A 150 -10.00 -2.79 -1.59
C TYR A 150 -9.77 -4.13 -0.89
N VAL A 151 -10.82 -4.65 -0.28
CA VAL A 151 -10.87 -5.98 0.32
C VAL A 151 -11.95 -6.77 -0.39
N ALA A 152 -11.66 -8.03 -0.68
CA ALA A 152 -12.64 -8.98 -1.17
C ALA A 152 -12.57 -10.23 -0.29
N SER A 153 -13.73 -10.79 0.02
CA SER A 153 -13.85 -11.99 0.84
C SER A 153 -15.03 -12.83 0.39
N ASP A 154 -14.93 -14.13 0.64
CA ASP A 154 -16.02 -15.07 0.38
C ASP A 154 -16.34 -15.81 1.69
N PRO A 155 -17.61 -15.85 2.14
CA PRO A 155 -18.01 -16.64 3.31
C PRO A 155 -17.70 -18.14 3.20
N ASP A 156 -17.51 -18.64 1.98
CA ASP A 156 -17.10 -20.01 1.69
C ASP A 156 -15.57 -20.22 1.73
N GLY A 157 -14.80 -19.16 1.93
CA GLY A 157 -13.33 -19.19 1.98
C GLY A 157 -12.73 -18.34 0.88
N ASN A 158 -11.77 -17.48 1.18
CA ASN A 158 -11.27 -16.51 0.19
C ASN A 158 -10.62 -17.16 -1.06
N GLU A 159 -10.24 -18.42 -0.97
CA GLU A 159 -9.77 -19.26 -2.08
C GLU A 159 -10.86 -19.58 -3.12
N THR A 160 -12.14 -19.45 -2.78
CA THR A 160 -13.27 -19.65 -3.71
C THR A 160 -13.53 -18.41 -4.56
N LEU A 161 -12.90 -17.27 -4.26
CA LEU A 161 -12.94 -16.10 -5.14
C LEU A 161 -12.22 -16.41 -6.46
N LYS A 162 -12.94 -16.23 -7.57
CA LYS A 162 -12.48 -16.60 -8.91
C LYS A 162 -12.06 -15.39 -9.72
N LYS A 163 -12.87 -14.33 -9.73
CA LYS A 163 -12.66 -13.13 -10.56
C LYS A 163 -12.97 -11.86 -9.81
N GLY A 164 -12.19 -10.82 -10.06
CA GLY A 164 -12.53 -9.45 -9.69
C GLY A 164 -12.81 -8.64 -10.94
N PHE A 165 -13.69 -7.66 -10.84
CA PHE A 165 -13.96 -6.73 -11.94
C PHE A 165 -13.95 -5.29 -11.44
N ILE A 166 -13.49 -4.40 -12.30
CA ILE A 166 -13.52 -2.96 -12.12
C ILE A 166 -14.19 -2.29 -13.33
N ARG A 167 -14.87 -1.18 -13.10
CA ARG A 167 -15.25 -0.23 -14.16
C ARG A 167 -15.26 1.20 -13.64
N ALA A 168 -15.18 2.15 -14.56
CA ALA A 168 -15.40 3.56 -14.28
C ALA A 168 -16.75 3.99 -14.89
N ASN A 169 -17.60 4.63 -14.08
CA ASN A 169 -18.91 5.14 -14.50
C ASN A 169 -19.75 4.06 -15.20
N GLU A 170 -20.20 4.34 -16.43
CA GLU A 170 -20.98 3.43 -17.28
C GLU A 170 -20.10 2.64 -18.27
N GLY A 171 -18.79 2.56 -18.01
CA GLY A 171 -17.88 1.73 -18.78
C GLY A 171 -18.14 0.22 -18.63
N GLU A 172 -17.45 -0.57 -19.43
CA GLU A 172 -17.54 -2.03 -19.41
C GLU A 172 -16.78 -2.62 -18.21
N TRP A 173 -17.32 -3.74 -17.68
CA TRP A 173 -16.65 -4.48 -16.62
C TRP A 173 -15.38 -5.13 -17.15
N THR A 174 -14.24 -4.77 -16.56
CA THR A 174 -12.93 -5.32 -16.92
C THR A 174 -12.37 -6.15 -15.77
N GLU A 175 -11.89 -7.36 -16.06
CA GLU A 175 -11.35 -8.29 -15.06
C GLU A 175 -10.04 -7.74 -14.45
N ILE A 176 -9.87 -7.88 -13.13
CA ILE A 176 -8.67 -7.48 -12.38
C ILE A 176 -8.07 -8.67 -11.61
N ASP A 177 -6.75 -8.65 -11.41
CA ASP A 177 -6.06 -9.62 -10.56
C ASP A 177 -6.41 -9.37 -9.09
N LEU A 178 -7.16 -10.31 -8.50
CA LEU A 178 -7.59 -10.25 -7.09
C LEU A 178 -6.44 -10.22 -6.08
N ASN A 179 -5.22 -10.60 -6.47
CA ASN A 179 -4.05 -10.51 -5.60
C ASN A 179 -3.52 -9.06 -5.48
N GLN A 180 -3.94 -8.16 -6.37
CA GLN A 180 -3.47 -6.78 -6.43
C GLN A 180 -4.38 -5.88 -5.61
N LYS A 181 -4.03 -5.67 -4.34
CA LYS A 181 -4.87 -4.90 -3.39
C LYS A 181 -4.71 -3.39 -3.45
N LEU A 182 -3.75 -2.87 -4.22
CA LEU A 182 -3.54 -1.43 -4.45
C LEU A 182 -3.67 -1.16 -5.94
N ILE A 183 -4.63 -0.32 -6.31
CA ILE A 183 -4.94 0.02 -7.70
C ILE A 183 -4.84 1.52 -7.90
N SER A 184 -4.22 1.94 -9.00
CA SER A 184 -4.22 3.33 -9.47
C SER A 184 -4.82 3.45 -10.85
N LEU A 185 -5.67 4.46 -11.05
CA LEU A 185 -6.29 4.81 -12.33
C LEU A 185 -5.72 6.13 -12.81
N LEU A 186 -5.23 6.18 -14.04
CA LEU A 186 -4.71 7.38 -14.70
C LEU A 186 -5.36 7.49 -16.09
N PRO A 187 -5.91 8.64 -16.52
CA PRO A 187 -6.43 8.78 -17.88
C PRO A 187 -5.35 8.44 -18.91
N ALA A 188 -5.70 7.64 -19.92
CA ALA A 188 -4.77 7.22 -20.97
C ALA A 188 -4.22 8.42 -21.77
N LYS A 189 -4.98 9.52 -21.78
CA LYS A 189 -4.59 10.81 -22.36
C LYS A 189 -4.87 11.95 -21.38
N PRO A 190 -3.92 12.28 -20.49
CA PRO A 190 -4.13 13.28 -19.42
C PRO A 190 -4.54 14.68 -19.90
N THR A 191 -4.18 15.06 -21.13
CA THR A 191 -4.46 16.37 -21.73
C THR A 191 -5.82 16.45 -22.44
N GLU A 192 -6.52 15.34 -22.67
CA GLU A 192 -7.83 15.31 -23.34
C GLU A 192 -8.95 15.26 -22.31
N VAL A 193 -9.81 16.28 -22.26
CA VAL A 193 -10.97 16.36 -21.35
C VAL A 193 -12.16 15.58 -21.92
N GLY A 194 -12.85 14.86 -21.05
CA GLY A 194 -14.07 14.11 -21.36
C GLY A 194 -13.94 12.63 -21.05
N ILE A 195 -14.94 11.88 -21.48
CA ILE A 195 -15.01 10.42 -21.31
C ILE A 195 -14.01 9.75 -22.28
N GLY A 196 -13.19 8.85 -21.74
CA GLY A 196 -12.23 8.05 -22.48
C GLY A 196 -11.67 6.92 -21.62
N ASP A 197 -10.51 6.43 -22.01
CA ASP A 197 -9.88 5.29 -21.35
C ASP A 197 -9.01 5.75 -20.17
N ALA A 198 -8.93 4.92 -19.13
CA ALA A 198 -7.94 5.01 -18.07
C ALA A 198 -7.05 3.77 -18.04
N LYS A 199 -5.76 4.01 -17.84
CA LYS A 199 -4.74 3.03 -17.53
C LYS A 199 -4.89 2.60 -16.06
N VAL A 200 -4.81 1.29 -15.82
CA VAL A 200 -4.90 0.68 -14.50
C VAL A 200 -3.52 0.13 -14.11
N TYR A 201 -3.01 0.57 -12.97
CA TYR A 201 -1.73 0.16 -12.42
C TYR A 201 -1.94 -0.64 -11.14
N TYR A 202 -1.12 -1.66 -10.95
CA TYR A 202 -1.11 -2.49 -9.75
C TYR A 202 0.09 -2.18 -8.87
N GLY A 203 -0.15 -2.00 -7.57
CA GLY A 203 0.91 -1.75 -6.59
C GLY A 203 1.74 -0.53 -6.94
N ILE A 204 3.04 -0.75 -7.13
CA ILE A 204 4.03 0.28 -7.51
C ILE A 204 4.60 0.06 -8.91
N ASN A 205 3.93 -0.74 -9.74
CA ASN A 205 4.41 -1.04 -11.09
C ASN A 205 4.44 0.23 -11.95
N GLU A 206 5.46 0.35 -12.79
CA GLU A 206 5.68 1.48 -13.71
C GLU A 206 4.83 1.38 -14.98
N GLU A 207 4.48 0.17 -15.39
CA GLU A 207 3.67 -0.10 -16.57
C GLU A 207 2.22 -0.41 -16.20
N PRO A 208 1.24 0.03 -17.02
CA PRO A 208 -0.15 -0.29 -16.78
C PRO A 208 -0.42 -1.77 -17.03
N ALA A 209 -1.19 -2.40 -16.15
CA ALA A 209 -1.60 -3.78 -16.28
C ALA A 209 -2.71 -3.95 -17.35
N LEU A 210 -3.62 -2.99 -17.42
CA LEU A 210 -4.76 -2.99 -18.35
C LEU A 210 -5.30 -1.57 -18.56
N THR A 211 -6.33 -1.45 -19.40
CA THR A 211 -7.10 -0.22 -19.62
C THR A 211 -8.58 -0.47 -19.40
N ILE A 212 -9.29 0.52 -18.89
CA ILE A 212 -10.75 0.54 -18.75
C ILE A 212 -11.32 1.76 -19.47
N ASP A 213 -12.53 1.65 -20.00
CA ASP A 213 -13.25 2.76 -20.62
C ASP A 213 -14.16 3.47 -19.59
N GLY A 214 -14.92 4.47 -20.05
CA GLY A 214 -15.90 5.18 -19.24
C GLY A 214 -15.32 6.20 -18.27
N PHE A 215 -14.00 6.30 -18.11
CA PHE A 215 -13.34 7.26 -17.23
C PHE A 215 -13.45 8.69 -17.77
N ASN A 216 -13.87 9.63 -16.92
CA ASN A 216 -14.12 11.02 -17.29
C ASN A 216 -12.97 11.91 -16.81
N ASN A 217 -12.03 12.24 -17.70
CA ASN A 217 -10.92 13.14 -17.39
C ASN A 217 -11.41 14.60 -17.38
N GLY A 218 -11.09 15.36 -16.35
CA GLY A 218 -11.65 16.71 -16.15
C GLY A 218 -13.10 16.71 -15.65
N GLY A 219 -13.58 15.60 -15.09
CA GLY A 219 -14.95 15.42 -14.62
C GLY A 219 -15.09 14.44 -13.45
N ASP A 220 -16.33 14.21 -13.05
CA ASP A 220 -16.71 13.29 -11.98
C ASP A 220 -16.61 11.82 -12.41
N ASN A 221 -16.13 10.98 -11.50
CA ASN A 221 -15.99 9.54 -11.67
C ASN A 221 -16.58 8.77 -10.48
N PHE A 222 -17.29 7.68 -10.78
CA PHE A 222 -17.64 6.62 -9.85
C PHE A 222 -16.83 5.38 -10.21
N ILE A 223 -16.00 4.90 -9.30
CA ILE A 223 -15.24 3.67 -9.49
C ILE A 223 -16.00 2.54 -8.81
N GLN A 224 -16.20 1.44 -9.53
CA GLN A 224 -17.05 0.35 -9.08
C GLN A 224 -16.31 -0.97 -9.12
N LEU A 225 -16.55 -1.81 -8.12
CA LEU A 225 -15.97 -3.14 -8.00
C LEU A 225 -17.07 -4.18 -7.81
N LYS A 226 -16.84 -5.36 -8.38
CA LYS A 226 -17.58 -6.59 -8.05
C LYS A 226 -16.62 -7.77 -8.10
N VAL A 227 -16.96 -8.85 -7.40
CA VAL A 227 -16.23 -10.12 -7.47
C VAL A 227 -17.18 -11.26 -7.79
N GLU A 228 -16.64 -12.33 -8.37
CA GLU A 228 -17.33 -13.57 -8.66
C GLU A 228 -16.56 -14.74 -8.04
N ASP A 229 -17.28 -15.72 -7.51
CA ASP A 229 -16.74 -16.93 -6.91
C ASP A 229 -16.65 -18.10 -7.93
N ILE A 230 -16.29 -19.28 -7.44
CA ILE A 230 -16.22 -20.52 -8.23
C ILE A 230 -17.56 -20.92 -8.86
N ALA A 231 -18.68 -20.60 -8.21
CA ALA A 231 -20.04 -20.84 -8.69
C ALA A 231 -20.51 -19.77 -9.71
N ASN A 232 -19.68 -18.75 -9.99
CA ASN A 232 -19.98 -17.57 -10.80
C ASN A 232 -21.08 -16.68 -10.20
N THR A 233 -21.29 -16.75 -8.89
CA THR A 233 -22.18 -15.83 -8.17
C THR A 233 -21.47 -14.49 -8.01
N SER A 234 -22.13 -13.40 -8.39
CA SER A 234 -21.57 -12.05 -8.26
C SER A 234 -21.90 -11.45 -6.89
N SER A 235 -20.91 -10.77 -6.30
CA SER A 235 -21.12 -9.89 -5.15
C SER A 235 -22.10 -8.75 -5.47
N GLN A 236 -22.59 -8.07 -4.43
CA GLN A 236 -23.11 -6.72 -4.62
C GLN A 236 -22.00 -5.82 -5.19
N ILE A 237 -22.38 -4.85 -6.01
CA ILE A 237 -21.44 -3.86 -6.53
C ILE A 237 -21.13 -2.86 -5.41
N ASP A 238 -19.86 -2.71 -5.08
CA ASP A 238 -19.41 -1.58 -4.28
C ASP A 238 -18.97 -0.42 -5.19
N SER A 239 -19.25 0.80 -4.76
CA SER A 239 -19.05 2.01 -5.56
C SER A 239 -18.53 3.13 -4.69
N THR A 240 -17.48 3.80 -5.17
CA THR A 240 -17.02 5.03 -4.54
C THR A 240 -18.10 6.11 -4.58
N ALA A 241 -17.99 7.11 -3.70
CA ALA A 241 -18.60 8.41 -3.95
C ALA A 241 -18.05 9.05 -5.24
N SER A 242 -18.69 10.13 -5.70
CA SER A 242 -18.21 10.90 -6.86
C SER A 242 -16.84 11.49 -6.57
N ILE A 243 -15.86 11.20 -7.42
CA ILE A 243 -14.50 11.76 -7.35
C ILE A 243 -14.26 12.59 -8.61
N PHE A 244 -14.08 13.90 -8.43
CA PHE A 244 -13.70 14.80 -9.51
C PHE A 244 -12.21 14.66 -9.84
N VAL A 245 -11.90 14.38 -11.10
CA VAL A 245 -10.51 14.23 -11.57
C VAL A 245 -10.14 15.45 -12.41
N ARG A 246 -9.15 16.22 -11.96
CA ARG A 246 -8.59 17.32 -12.76
C ARG A 246 -7.77 16.78 -13.92
N SER A 247 -7.95 17.36 -15.11
CA SER A 247 -7.13 17.09 -16.29
C SER A 247 -5.83 17.88 -16.27
N GLN A 248 -4.86 17.43 -17.04
CA GLN A 248 -3.63 18.16 -17.28
C GLN A 248 -3.89 19.31 -18.25
N THR A 249 -3.54 20.53 -17.85
CA THR A 249 -3.70 21.74 -18.68
C THR A 249 -2.35 22.38 -19.04
N SER A 250 -1.26 21.92 -18.44
CA SER A 250 0.10 22.41 -18.69
C SER A 250 1.16 21.31 -18.66
N ASP A 251 2.33 21.61 -19.20
CA ASP A 251 3.55 20.82 -19.03
C ASP A 251 4.28 21.08 -17.69
N LEU A 252 3.85 22.11 -16.94
CA LEU A 252 4.39 22.46 -15.62
C LEU A 252 3.40 22.13 -14.50
N LEU A 253 3.83 21.28 -13.57
CA LEU A 253 3.16 21.04 -12.29
C LEU A 253 3.81 21.85 -11.17
N VAL A 254 3.05 22.65 -10.45
CA VAL A 254 3.50 23.42 -9.29
C VAL A 254 2.86 22.87 -8.02
N ILE A 255 3.71 22.44 -7.09
CA ILE A 255 3.31 21.79 -5.85
C ILE A 255 3.71 22.66 -4.67
N GLY A 256 2.72 23.01 -3.86
CA GLY A 256 2.86 23.85 -2.69
C GLY A 256 2.72 23.11 -1.38
N GLY A 257 3.63 23.43 -0.46
CA GLY A 257 3.66 23.00 0.93
C GLY A 257 3.50 24.16 1.91
N HIS A 258 2.83 25.25 1.52
CA HIS A 258 2.62 26.41 2.38
C HIS A 258 1.15 26.74 2.59
N ASN A 259 0.90 27.62 3.57
CA ASN A 259 -0.40 28.26 3.71
C ASN A 259 -0.85 28.97 2.43
N ALA A 260 -2.15 29.17 2.29
CA ALA A 260 -2.78 29.72 1.09
C ALA A 260 -2.23 31.09 0.65
N GLN A 261 -1.74 31.92 1.58
CA GLN A 261 -1.20 33.24 1.24
C GLN A 261 0.16 33.13 0.54
N ILE A 262 1.06 32.28 1.02
CA ILE A 262 2.38 32.08 0.41
C ILE A 262 2.22 31.28 -0.89
N ASP A 263 1.37 30.26 -0.89
CA ASP A 263 1.04 29.49 -2.10
C ASP A 263 0.55 30.40 -3.24
N LYS A 264 -0.34 31.35 -2.92
CA LYS A 264 -0.80 32.35 -3.89
C LYS A 264 0.33 33.21 -4.46
N LYS A 265 1.36 33.55 -3.67
CA LYS A 265 2.53 34.28 -4.18
C LYS A 265 3.32 33.46 -5.21
N TYR A 266 3.50 32.16 -4.99
CA TYR A 266 4.14 31.30 -5.97
C TYR A 266 3.28 31.12 -7.22
N GLN A 267 1.96 30.96 -7.07
CA GLN A 267 1.03 30.93 -8.20
C GLN A 267 1.14 32.19 -9.05
N ASP A 268 1.10 33.37 -8.43
CA ASP A 268 1.22 34.65 -9.15
C ASP A 268 2.59 34.78 -9.82
N LEU A 269 3.66 34.33 -9.15
CA LEU A 269 5.01 34.34 -9.69
C LEU A 269 5.14 33.43 -10.92
N VAL A 270 4.53 32.23 -10.92
CA VAL A 270 4.54 31.34 -12.09
C VAL A 270 3.66 31.91 -13.21
N ASN A 271 2.42 32.31 -12.91
CA ASN A 271 1.47 32.82 -13.90
C ASN A 271 1.95 34.09 -14.62
N ASN A 272 2.79 34.90 -13.97
CA ASN A 272 3.38 36.09 -14.58
C ASN A 272 4.54 35.77 -15.55
N ASN A 273 5.14 34.58 -15.48
CA ASN A 273 6.42 34.27 -16.13
C ASN A 273 6.42 33.00 -16.98
N TYR A 274 5.33 32.22 -16.95
CA TYR A 274 5.18 30.98 -17.70
C TYR A 274 3.76 30.87 -18.27
N THR A 275 3.61 30.19 -19.41
CA THR A 275 2.38 30.23 -20.22
C THR A 275 1.15 29.68 -19.48
N SER A 276 1.30 28.53 -18.83
CA SER A 276 0.26 27.91 -17.99
C SER A 276 0.92 26.96 -17.00
N ALA A 277 0.25 26.64 -15.91
CA ALA A 277 0.71 25.63 -14.95
C ALA A 277 -0.49 24.99 -14.24
N ASP A 278 -0.35 23.73 -13.88
CA ASP A 278 -1.28 23.05 -12.98
C ASP A 278 -0.79 23.20 -11.53
N PHE A 279 -1.70 23.54 -10.61
CA PHE A 279 -1.34 23.90 -9.23
C PHE A 279 -1.97 22.96 -8.23
N ILE A 280 -1.16 22.48 -7.29
CA ILE A 280 -1.57 21.64 -6.17
C ILE A 280 -1.00 22.24 -4.89
N ASN A 281 -1.80 22.34 -3.84
CA ASN A 281 -1.31 22.73 -2.52
C ASN A 281 -1.57 21.61 -1.51
N TYR A 282 -0.53 20.88 -1.13
CA TYR A 282 -0.56 19.81 -0.15
C TYR A 282 -0.68 20.29 1.30
N ALA A 283 -0.35 21.54 1.61
CA ALA A 283 -0.58 22.10 2.94
C ALA A 283 -2.02 22.63 3.13
N SER A 284 -2.78 22.77 2.03
CA SER A 284 -4.18 23.17 2.11
C SER A 284 -5.05 22.11 2.81
N ASN A 285 -6.19 22.55 3.34
CA ASN A 285 -7.13 21.71 4.08
C ASN A 285 -6.48 20.88 5.22
N GLY A 286 -5.48 21.45 5.90
CA GLY A 286 -4.78 20.79 7.00
C GLY A 286 -3.95 19.57 6.58
N GLY A 287 -3.47 19.52 5.34
CA GLY A 287 -2.68 18.39 4.85
C GLY A 287 -3.49 17.27 4.22
N LEU A 288 -4.83 17.37 4.22
CA LEU A 288 -5.71 16.31 3.72
C LEU A 288 -5.63 16.12 2.19
N ASN A 289 -5.11 17.11 1.47
CA ASN A 289 -4.93 17.04 0.01
C ASN A 289 -3.64 16.33 -0.40
N GLN A 290 -2.80 15.91 0.55
CA GLN A 290 -1.63 15.09 0.28
C GLN A 290 -2.04 13.74 -0.35
N PRO A 291 -1.19 13.16 -1.22
CA PRO A 291 -1.41 11.81 -1.70
C PRO A 291 -1.33 10.85 -0.51
N LYS A 292 -2.36 10.02 -0.35
CA LYS A 292 -2.37 8.94 0.65
C LYS A 292 -1.24 7.92 0.40
N PHE A 293 -0.85 7.77 -0.86
CA PHE A 293 0.27 6.95 -1.32
C PHE A 293 1.20 7.79 -2.17
N TRP A 294 2.35 8.21 -1.66
CA TRP A 294 3.32 8.96 -2.48
C TRP A 294 3.81 8.14 -3.68
N ASN A 295 4.13 6.85 -3.46
CA ASN A 295 4.26 5.88 -4.53
C ASN A 295 3.05 4.91 -4.44
N PRO A 296 2.22 4.77 -5.48
CA PRO A 296 2.40 5.26 -6.87
C PRO A 296 1.77 6.62 -7.19
N ASN A 297 0.89 7.18 -6.36
CA ASN A 297 0.01 8.28 -6.79
C ASN A 297 0.80 9.53 -7.23
N PHE A 298 1.72 10.01 -6.39
CA PHE A 298 2.52 11.20 -6.71
C PHE A 298 3.46 10.96 -7.89
N ARG A 299 4.05 9.76 -8.00
CA ARG A 299 4.87 9.36 -9.15
C ARG A 299 4.07 9.43 -10.45
N LEU A 300 2.98 8.66 -10.54
CA LEU A 300 2.15 8.60 -11.76
C LEU A 300 1.63 9.98 -12.17
N LEU A 301 1.29 10.83 -11.20
CA LEU A 301 0.90 12.22 -11.43
C LEU A 301 2.04 13.06 -12.01
N SER A 302 3.18 13.09 -11.32
CA SER A 302 4.32 13.96 -11.68
C SER A 302 5.02 13.53 -12.97
N GLU A 303 5.00 12.25 -13.31
CA GLU A 303 5.47 11.71 -14.59
C GLU A 303 4.70 12.24 -15.81
N GLN A 304 3.49 12.78 -15.64
CA GLN A 304 2.74 13.37 -16.75
C GLN A 304 3.25 14.76 -17.16
N TYR A 305 4.14 15.38 -16.38
CA TYR A 305 4.59 16.76 -16.58
C TYR A 305 6.06 16.81 -16.99
N ASP A 306 6.43 17.66 -17.95
CA ASP A 306 7.84 17.84 -18.31
C ASP A 306 8.63 18.55 -17.19
N LYS A 307 7.93 19.44 -16.45
CA LYS A 307 8.52 20.30 -15.41
C LYS A 307 7.74 20.17 -14.12
N VAL A 308 8.44 20.08 -13.00
CA VAL A 308 7.87 20.07 -11.66
C VAL A 308 8.51 21.17 -10.82
N PHE A 309 7.70 22.04 -10.22
CA PHE A 309 8.14 23.04 -9.27
C PHE A 309 7.58 22.73 -7.89
N PHE A 310 8.44 22.27 -6.99
CA PHE A 310 8.09 21.98 -5.61
C PHE A 310 8.51 23.12 -4.68
N HIS A 311 7.57 23.70 -3.93
CA HIS A 311 7.88 24.72 -2.94
C HIS A 311 7.27 24.38 -1.57
N THR A 312 8.09 24.39 -0.52
CA THR A 312 7.65 24.02 0.83
C THR A 312 8.52 24.67 1.89
N ASP A 313 8.01 24.86 3.10
CA ASP A 313 8.82 25.29 4.23
C ASP A 313 9.40 24.08 4.99
N GLU A 314 10.03 24.37 6.12
CA GLU A 314 10.63 23.40 7.03
C GLU A 314 9.63 22.63 7.91
N GLY A 315 8.32 22.88 7.74
CA GLY A 315 7.25 22.29 8.53
C GLY A 315 7.08 20.79 8.29
N ASN A 316 6.65 20.10 9.34
CA ASN A 316 6.29 18.69 9.28
C ASN A 316 4.83 18.53 8.86
N PHE A 317 4.57 17.47 8.11
CA PHE A 317 3.27 17.02 7.68
C PHE A 317 3.08 15.57 8.09
N SER A 318 1.86 15.23 8.48
CA SER A 318 1.46 13.85 8.71
C SER A 318 0.85 13.29 7.44
N ASN A 319 1.26 12.10 7.03
CA ASN A 319 0.62 11.38 5.94
C ASN A 319 -0.85 11.08 6.32
N PRO A 320 -1.83 11.43 5.46
CA PRO A 320 -3.25 11.33 5.81
C PRO A 320 -3.78 9.90 5.98
N LEU A 321 -3.02 8.88 5.54
CA LEU A 321 -3.37 7.46 5.67
C LEU A 321 -2.55 6.74 6.76
N THR A 322 -1.22 6.90 6.76
CA THR A 322 -0.34 6.18 7.69
C THR A 322 -0.13 6.92 9.02
N GLY A 323 -0.34 8.23 9.06
CA GLY A 323 -0.02 9.08 10.20
C GLY A 323 1.49 9.28 10.41
N GLU A 324 2.33 8.86 9.47
CA GLU A 324 3.78 9.10 9.52
C GLU A 324 4.08 10.59 9.38
N ASP A 325 4.91 11.12 10.28
CA ASP A 325 5.35 12.51 10.26
C ASP A 325 6.67 12.66 9.50
N GLY A 326 6.71 13.63 8.60
CA GLY A 326 7.93 13.97 7.85
C GLY A 326 7.79 15.31 7.14
N LYS A 327 8.86 15.79 6.51
CA LYS A 327 8.75 16.94 5.62
C LYS A 327 8.14 16.48 4.30
N LEU A 328 7.44 17.38 3.59
CA LEU A 328 6.92 17.05 2.26
C LEU A 328 8.02 16.58 1.30
N LEU A 329 9.22 17.16 1.40
CA LEU A 329 10.36 16.73 0.59
C LEU A 329 10.89 15.34 0.98
N ASP A 330 10.74 14.89 2.22
CA ASP A 330 11.17 13.54 2.63
C ASP A 330 10.31 12.49 1.92
N PHE A 331 8.99 12.73 1.84
CA PHE A 331 8.07 11.86 1.12
C PHE A 331 8.25 11.94 -0.41
N ALA A 332 8.55 13.13 -0.95
CA ALA A 332 8.70 13.35 -2.38
C ALA A 332 10.06 12.90 -2.94
N ALA A 333 11.11 12.85 -2.11
CA ALA A 333 12.50 12.65 -2.58
C ALA A 333 12.73 11.40 -3.42
N PRO A 334 12.21 10.20 -3.08
CA PRO A 334 12.38 9.02 -3.92
C PRO A 334 11.80 9.22 -5.33
N ILE A 335 10.63 9.90 -5.43
CA ILE A 335 9.99 10.21 -6.70
C ILE A 335 10.78 11.27 -7.45
N ILE A 336 11.25 12.34 -6.78
CA ILE A 336 12.06 13.39 -7.41
C ILE A 336 13.32 12.80 -8.09
N GLN A 337 13.96 11.82 -7.46
CA GLN A 337 15.10 11.12 -8.05
C GLN A 337 14.70 10.41 -9.36
N GLU A 338 13.56 9.70 -9.36
CA GLU A 338 13.01 9.04 -10.54
C GLU A 338 12.65 10.04 -11.66
N LEU A 339 12.07 11.20 -11.32
CA LEU A 339 11.80 12.26 -12.32
C LEU A 339 13.10 12.75 -12.98
N ILE A 340 14.15 12.97 -12.18
CA ILE A 340 15.47 13.41 -12.66
C ILE A 340 16.10 12.35 -13.58
N ASP A 341 15.98 11.06 -13.21
CA ASP A 341 16.50 9.93 -14.00
C ASP A 341 15.73 9.76 -15.31
N ASN A 342 14.44 10.13 -15.33
CA ASN A 342 13.58 10.19 -16.51
C ASN A 342 13.69 11.51 -17.32
N ASN A 343 14.75 12.29 -17.11
CA ASN A 343 15.03 13.56 -17.80
C ASN A 343 13.97 14.67 -17.60
N GLN A 344 13.12 14.56 -16.58
CA GLN A 344 12.21 15.64 -16.21
C GLN A 344 12.96 16.72 -15.43
N LYS A 345 12.40 17.94 -15.43
CA LYS A 345 13.07 19.11 -14.86
C LYS A 345 12.41 19.51 -13.55
N VAL A 346 13.19 19.54 -12.47
CA VAL A 346 12.68 19.81 -11.12
C VAL A 346 13.27 21.11 -10.58
N LEU A 347 12.40 22.06 -10.23
CA LEU A 347 12.74 23.23 -9.43
C LEU A 347 12.27 23.00 -7.99
N ILE A 348 13.13 23.27 -7.02
CA ILE A 348 12.80 23.16 -5.59
C ILE A 348 13.12 24.48 -4.90
N SER A 349 12.14 25.01 -4.17
CA SER A 349 12.27 26.22 -3.36
C SER A 349 11.85 25.92 -1.93
N THR A 350 12.82 25.82 -1.02
CA THR A 350 12.56 25.36 0.34
C THR A 350 13.38 26.08 1.41
N ALA A 351 13.13 25.72 2.66
CA ALA A 351 13.87 26.10 3.86
C ALA A 351 14.07 24.86 4.75
N PHE A 352 15.12 24.84 5.56
CA PHE A 352 15.42 23.71 6.43
C PHE A 352 15.57 24.17 7.87
N ALA A 353 14.89 23.52 8.82
CA ALA A 353 15.13 23.79 10.22
C ALA A 353 16.59 23.48 10.61
N THR A 354 17.17 24.27 11.51
CA THR A 354 18.53 24.04 12.02
C THR A 354 18.67 22.62 12.59
N GLY A 355 19.67 21.87 12.11
CA GLY A 355 19.92 20.50 12.56
C GLY A 355 19.03 19.43 11.89
N THR A 356 18.31 19.79 10.84
CA THR A 356 17.58 18.85 9.98
C THR A 356 18.51 17.73 9.49
N SER A 357 18.08 16.47 9.59
CA SER A 357 18.74 15.35 8.90
C SER A 357 18.48 15.43 7.40
N ILE A 358 19.51 15.14 6.62
CA ILE A 358 19.45 15.07 5.16
C ILE A 358 19.66 13.64 4.65
N ASP A 359 19.52 12.62 5.51
CA ASP A 359 19.80 11.23 5.12
C ASP A 359 18.90 10.75 3.96
N ILE A 360 17.65 11.23 3.91
CA ILE A 360 16.67 10.88 2.86
C ILE A 360 16.88 11.76 1.62
N ILE A 361 17.07 13.07 1.81
CA ILE A 361 16.97 14.06 0.74
C ILE A 361 18.34 14.52 0.20
N GLY A 362 19.42 14.33 0.93
CA GLY A 362 20.72 14.96 0.66
C GLY A 362 21.29 14.56 -0.70
N GLY A 363 21.30 13.25 -0.99
CA GLY A 363 21.73 12.73 -2.29
C GLY A 363 20.87 13.25 -3.44
N VAL A 364 19.55 13.15 -3.31
CA VAL A 364 18.59 13.57 -4.35
C VAL A 364 18.71 15.07 -4.65
N LEU A 365 18.83 15.89 -3.61
CA LEU A 365 18.88 17.34 -3.70
C LEU A 365 20.30 17.89 -3.93
N SER A 366 21.30 17.03 -4.09
CA SER A 366 22.72 17.42 -4.26
C SER A 366 23.27 18.27 -3.11
N ILE A 367 22.81 18.00 -1.88
CA ILE A 367 23.29 18.58 -0.63
C ILE A 367 24.28 17.60 0.00
N ASP A 368 25.54 18.03 0.16
CA ASP A 368 26.55 17.24 0.88
C ASP A 368 26.37 17.36 2.39
N SER A 369 26.27 18.59 2.90
CA SER A 369 26.13 18.82 4.35
C SER A 369 25.70 20.26 4.68
N PHE A 370 25.14 20.45 5.87
CA PHE A 370 25.02 21.77 6.50
C PHE A 370 26.22 22.05 7.41
N THR A 371 26.46 23.33 7.72
CA THR A 371 27.52 23.70 8.68
C THR A 371 27.19 23.20 10.10
N GLY A 372 28.16 22.55 10.75
CA GLY A 372 28.09 22.19 12.17
C GLY A 372 28.45 23.34 13.11
N SER A 373 28.66 24.56 12.60
CA SER A 373 29.05 25.72 13.41
C SER A 373 27.94 26.16 14.38
N ARG A 374 28.35 26.77 15.50
CA ARG A 374 27.40 27.40 16.43
C ARG A 374 27.05 28.80 15.92
N GLY A 375 25.79 29.21 16.11
CA GLY A 375 25.29 30.51 15.68
C GLY A 375 24.37 30.40 14.46
N GLN A 376 24.08 31.53 13.82
CA GLN A 376 23.18 31.62 12.67
C GLN A 376 23.78 32.51 11.59
N ALA A 377 23.43 32.21 10.33
CA ALA A 377 23.62 33.13 9.22
C ALA A 377 22.37 33.98 9.04
N PHE A 378 22.55 35.30 8.98
CA PHE A 378 21.48 36.23 8.66
C PHE A 378 21.57 36.68 7.21
N PHE A 379 20.43 36.78 6.55
CA PHE A 379 20.32 37.44 5.25
C PHE A 379 19.57 38.76 5.41
N VAL A 380 20.35 39.84 5.49
CA VAL A 380 19.85 41.20 5.66
C VAL A 380 19.28 41.76 4.35
N ASN A 381 18.33 42.69 4.46
CA ASN A 381 17.60 43.24 3.32
C ASN A 381 18.42 44.20 2.45
N ASP A 382 19.62 44.61 2.86
CA ASP A 382 20.59 45.39 2.08
C ASP A 382 21.65 44.52 1.40
N SER A 383 21.68 43.21 1.70
CA SER A 383 22.55 42.23 1.06
C SER A 383 21.93 41.63 -0.20
N PHE A 384 22.75 40.98 -1.01
CA PHE A 384 22.34 40.33 -2.25
C PHE A 384 22.68 38.84 -2.26
N ALA A 385 21.85 38.06 -2.95
CA ALA A 385 22.24 36.78 -3.50
C ALA A 385 22.71 37.01 -4.93
N LYS A 386 23.99 36.73 -5.17
CA LYS A 386 24.66 36.94 -6.44
C LYS A 386 24.75 35.61 -7.17
N SER A 387 24.36 35.60 -8.45
CA SER A 387 24.51 34.38 -9.24
C SER A 387 25.98 34.12 -9.58
N ARG A 388 26.38 32.85 -9.61
CA ARG A 388 27.67 32.41 -10.14
C ARG A 388 27.61 32.06 -11.63
N ILE A 389 26.41 32.06 -12.22
CA ILE A 389 26.15 31.70 -13.61
C ILE A 389 25.68 32.94 -14.36
N ILE A 390 26.28 33.17 -15.54
CA ILE A 390 25.99 34.35 -16.36
C ILE A 390 24.53 34.34 -16.81
N GLY A 391 23.90 35.51 -16.74
CA GLY A 391 22.54 35.74 -17.24
C GLY A 391 21.43 35.56 -16.20
N PHE A 392 21.76 35.07 -15.00
CA PHE A 392 20.83 35.07 -13.87
C PHE A 392 20.89 36.41 -13.11
N PRO A 393 19.75 36.96 -12.69
CA PRO A 393 19.70 38.27 -12.03
C PRO A 393 20.09 38.18 -10.55
N ASP A 394 20.54 39.27 -9.96
CA ASP A 394 20.78 39.34 -8.52
C ASP A 394 19.46 39.36 -7.75
N LEU A 395 19.39 38.62 -6.65
CA LEU A 395 18.20 38.53 -5.82
C LEU A 395 18.43 39.20 -4.46
N GLN A 396 17.35 39.65 -3.82
CA GLN A 396 17.45 40.36 -2.55
C GLN A 396 16.17 40.17 -1.72
N PRO A 397 16.29 39.89 -0.41
CA PRO A 397 15.13 39.75 0.44
C PRO A 397 14.56 41.10 0.86
N THR A 398 13.22 41.21 0.94
CA THR A 398 12.57 42.43 1.46
C THR A 398 12.76 42.54 2.97
N ASN A 399 12.66 41.41 3.66
CA ASN A 399 12.74 41.31 5.10
C ASN A 399 14.08 40.72 5.54
N PHE A 400 14.46 41.02 6.78
CA PHE A 400 15.60 40.39 7.43
C PHE A 400 15.29 38.92 7.72
N LEU A 401 16.07 38.00 7.14
CA LEU A 401 15.91 36.56 7.35
C LEU A 401 16.86 36.11 8.48
N LEU A 402 16.25 35.70 9.60
CA LEU A 402 16.91 35.35 10.86
C LEU A 402 17.64 34.00 10.85
N ALA A 403 17.24 33.09 9.99
CA ALA A 403 17.90 31.82 9.81
C ALA A 403 17.79 31.48 8.33
N VAL A 404 18.92 31.50 7.64
CA VAL A 404 19.07 30.89 6.32
C VAL A 404 20.04 29.74 6.44
N ASP A 405 19.80 28.71 5.64
CA ASP A 405 20.52 27.44 5.71
C ASP A 405 21.40 27.27 4.47
N PRO A 406 22.55 27.97 4.41
CA PRO A 406 23.50 27.72 3.36
C PRO A 406 24.13 26.35 3.57
N PHE A 407 24.51 25.71 2.46
CA PHE A 407 24.92 24.31 2.47
C PHE A 407 26.19 24.09 1.64
N TYR A 408 26.90 23.03 1.98
CA TYR A 408 27.91 22.45 1.12
C TYR A 408 27.18 21.59 0.09
N HIS A 409 27.47 21.84 -1.18
CA HIS A 409 26.85 21.14 -2.28
C HIS A 409 27.69 19.93 -2.69
N SER A 410 27.04 18.94 -3.30
CA SER A 410 27.73 17.76 -3.85
C SER A 410 28.67 18.14 -5.01
N GLN A 411 29.61 17.25 -5.35
CA GLN A 411 30.51 17.46 -6.50
C GLN A 411 29.81 17.43 -7.86
N GLU A 412 28.60 16.88 -7.91
CA GLU A 412 27.79 16.74 -9.13
C GLU A 412 26.94 17.99 -9.44
N SER A 413 26.97 18.99 -8.55
CA SER A 413 26.21 20.23 -8.72
C SER A 413 27.11 21.46 -8.85
N GLU A 414 26.58 22.47 -9.54
CA GLU A 414 27.19 23.77 -9.72
C GLU A 414 26.48 24.80 -8.84
N ILE A 415 27.25 25.70 -8.23
CA ILE A 415 26.66 26.81 -7.47
C ILE A 415 25.90 27.72 -8.42
N LEU A 416 24.62 27.95 -8.13
CA LEU A 416 23.79 28.91 -8.85
C LEU A 416 23.80 30.28 -8.15
N TYR A 417 23.62 30.31 -6.83
CA TYR A 417 23.64 31.55 -6.04
C TYR A 417 24.44 31.43 -4.74
N GLU A 418 25.19 32.50 -4.44
CA GLU A 418 25.74 32.76 -3.11
C GLU A 418 25.13 34.01 -2.49
N ALA A 419 24.74 33.92 -1.23
CA ALA A 419 24.24 35.04 -0.45
C ALA A 419 25.35 35.80 0.29
N GLN A 420 25.20 37.11 0.36
CA GLN A 420 25.97 37.97 1.25
C GLN A 420 25.41 37.82 2.68
N LEU A 421 25.92 36.81 3.39
CA LEU A 421 25.46 36.45 4.73
C LEU A 421 26.21 37.23 5.82
N THR A 422 25.46 37.68 6.83
CA THR A 422 26.00 38.27 8.04
C THR A 422 26.07 37.20 9.13
N PRO A 423 27.27 36.77 9.56
CA PRO A 423 27.42 35.78 10.62
C PRO A 423 27.00 36.37 11.97
N ASN A 424 26.29 35.60 12.78
CA ASN A 424 25.95 35.95 14.16
C ASN A 424 26.23 34.79 15.11
N GLY A 425 26.62 35.10 16.35
CA GLY A 425 26.84 34.08 17.39
C GLY A 425 28.02 33.14 17.13
N GLY A 426 29.03 33.56 16.36
CA GLY A 426 30.21 32.75 16.03
C GLY A 426 30.04 31.85 14.80
N TRP A 427 28.96 32.03 14.05
CA TRP A 427 28.66 31.23 12.87
C TRP A 427 29.71 31.37 11.76
N TYR A 428 30.05 30.25 11.13
CA TYR A 428 30.86 30.19 9.92
C TYR A 428 30.37 29.05 9.02
N GLY A 429 30.47 29.22 7.71
CA GLY A 429 29.96 28.24 6.78
C GLY A 429 30.01 28.69 5.33
N PRO A 430 29.40 27.91 4.43
CA PRO A 430 29.30 28.25 3.02
C PRO A 430 28.35 29.44 2.82
N LYS A 431 28.38 30.02 1.62
CA LYS A 431 27.44 31.09 1.22
C LYS A 431 26.40 30.61 0.21
N THR A 432 26.51 29.36 -0.23
CA THR A 432 25.65 28.75 -1.24
C THR A 432 24.22 28.66 -0.72
N ILE A 433 23.28 29.27 -1.44
CA ILE A 433 21.83 29.17 -1.16
C ILE A 433 21.05 28.56 -2.31
N ALA A 434 21.69 28.38 -3.47
CA ALA A 434 21.10 27.69 -4.59
C ALA A 434 22.14 26.98 -5.46
N ILE A 435 21.75 25.85 -6.02
CA ILE A 435 22.56 25.05 -6.95
C ILE A 435 21.74 24.68 -8.18
N GLN A 436 22.44 24.25 -9.22
CA GLN A 436 21.88 23.50 -10.33
C GLN A 436 22.65 22.18 -10.50
N ARG A 437 21.96 21.12 -10.91
CA ARG A 437 22.55 19.84 -11.32
C ARG A 437 22.25 19.62 -12.80
N LYS A 438 23.21 19.03 -13.51
CA LYS A 438 23.08 18.68 -14.91
C LYS A 438 22.96 17.17 -15.08
N SER A 439 22.20 16.74 -16.08
CA SER A 439 22.17 15.37 -16.55
C SER A 439 23.51 14.97 -17.16
N SER A 440 23.67 13.68 -17.48
CA SER A 440 24.82 13.15 -18.22
C SER A 440 25.00 13.80 -19.59
N GLU A 441 23.93 14.35 -20.18
CA GLU A 441 23.93 15.08 -21.45
C GLU A 441 24.33 16.56 -21.31
N GLY A 442 24.55 17.03 -20.08
CA GLY A 442 24.95 18.41 -19.78
C GLY A 442 23.80 19.41 -19.66
N ASN A 443 22.55 18.94 -19.75
CA ASN A 443 21.37 19.78 -19.59
C ASN A 443 20.96 19.91 -18.12
N VAL A 444 20.47 21.07 -17.70
CA VAL A 444 20.04 21.29 -16.31
C VAL A 444 18.69 20.63 -16.08
N ASN A 445 18.63 19.68 -15.13
CA ASN A 445 17.41 18.94 -14.77
C ASN A 445 17.00 19.10 -13.29
N LEU A 446 17.85 19.67 -12.44
CA LEU A 446 17.48 20.04 -11.07
C LEU A 446 18.02 21.43 -10.72
N VAL A 447 17.18 22.26 -10.12
CA VAL A 447 17.55 23.53 -9.49
C VAL A 447 16.98 23.55 -8.08
N LEU A 448 17.83 23.82 -7.08
CA LEU A 448 17.45 23.89 -5.68
C LEU A 448 17.75 25.28 -5.13
N PHE A 449 16.80 25.85 -4.38
CA PHE A 449 16.97 27.00 -3.50
C PHE A 449 16.67 26.59 -2.06
N THR A 450 17.61 26.84 -1.13
CA THR A 450 17.42 26.64 0.33
C THR A 450 17.01 27.91 1.07
N VAL A 451 16.81 28.99 0.31
CA VAL A 451 16.06 30.16 0.73
C VAL A 451 14.87 30.27 -0.21
N GLU A 452 13.67 30.17 0.37
CA GLU A 452 12.42 30.22 -0.39
C GLU A 452 12.36 31.44 -1.31
N ILE A 453 12.17 31.19 -2.61
CA ILE A 453 12.23 32.21 -3.66
C ILE A 453 11.26 33.36 -3.37
N HIS A 454 10.09 33.08 -2.80
CA HIS A 454 9.09 34.10 -2.47
C HIS A 454 9.60 35.15 -1.44
N LYS A 455 10.64 34.83 -0.65
CA LYS A 455 11.28 35.75 0.31
C LYS A 455 12.29 36.68 -0.35
N LEU A 456 12.72 36.39 -1.58
CA LEU A 456 13.70 37.15 -2.35
C LEU A 456 13.03 38.18 -3.28
N ASP A 457 12.04 38.90 -2.75
CA ASP A 457 11.05 39.69 -3.50
C ASP A 457 11.34 41.20 -3.55
N LYS A 458 12.43 41.70 -2.95
CA LYS A 458 12.72 43.15 -2.91
C LYS A 458 12.94 43.73 -4.31
N LEU A 459 13.54 42.94 -5.19
CA LEU A 459 13.72 43.25 -6.60
C LEU A 459 12.76 42.41 -7.43
N ALA A 460 11.47 42.77 -7.41
CA ALA A 460 10.42 41.99 -8.07
C ALA A 460 10.73 41.71 -9.56
N SER A 461 11.30 42.67 -10.31
CA SER A 461 11.70 42.45 -11.70
C SER A 461 12.70 41.30 -11.86
N ASN A 462 13.66 41.21 -10.93
CA ASN A 462 14.70 40.19 -10.95
C ASN A 462 14.14 38.83 -10.54
N GLN A 463 13.22 38.78 -9.58
CA GLN A 463 12.54 37.56 -9.18
C GLN A 463 11.68 36.99 -10.34
N ASN A 464 10.98 37.85 -11.07
CA ASN A 464 10.24 37.46 -12.27
C ASN A 464 11.19 36.95 -13.37
N GLN A 465 12.27 37.68 -13.64
CA GLN A 465 13.29 37.27 -14.62
C GLN A 465 13.94 35.92 -14.27
N LEU A 466 14.18 35.64 -12.99
CA LEU A 466 14.67 34.33 -12.54
C LEU A 466 13.73 33.21 -12.99
N ILE A 467 12.44 33.33 -12.68
CA ILE A 467 11.44 32.29 -12.95
C ILE A 467 11.25 32.12 -14.45
N SER A 468 11.17 33.23 -15.18
CA SER A 468 11.10 33.19 -16.64
C SER A 468 12.31 32.49 -17.25
N LYS A 469 13.53 32.81 -16.78
CA LYS A 469 14.76 32.17 -17.25
C LYS A 469 14.83 30.68 -16.92
N LEU A 470 14.38 30.27 -15.74
CA LEU A 470 14.38 28.87 -15.34
C LEU A 470 13.46 28.05 -16.26
N PHE A 471 12.19 28.46 -16.39
CA PHE A 471 11.22 27.64 -17.13
C PHE A 471 11.29 27.79 -18.66
N ASN A 472 11.60 28.99 -19.18
CA ASN A 472 11.58 29.24 -20.63
C ASN A 472 12.95 29.09 -21.32
N GLU A 473 14.06 29.09 -20.57
CA GLU A 473 15.41 28.95 -21.13
C GLU A 473 16.15 27.74 -20.54
N THR A 474 16.23 27.63 -19.21
CA THR A 474 17.09 26.63 -18.54
C THR A 474 16.54 25.22 -18.65
N PHE A 475 15.22 25.06 -18.52
CA PHE A 475 14.50 23.80 -18.65
C PHE A 475 13.92 23.57 -20.05
N ASN A 476 14.25 24.42 -21.02
CA ASN A 476 13.72 24.35 -22.37
C ASN A 476 14.72 23.66 -23.31
N TRP A 477 14.82 22.35 -23.15
CA TRP A 477 15.66 21.45 -23.94
C TRP A 477 14.98 20.09 -24.13
#